data_AF-A0AAD5DC75-F1
#
_entry.id   AF-A0AAD5DC75-F1
#
_cell.length_a   1.000
_cell.length_b   1.000
_cell.length_c   1.000
_cell.angle_alpha   90.00
_cell.angle_beta   90.00
_cell.angle_gamma   90.00
#
_symmetry.space_group_name_H-M   'P 1'
#
loop_
_entity.id
_entity.type
_entity.pdbx_description
1 polymer ?
#
loop_
_entity_poly.entity_id
_entity_poly.type
_entity_poly.pdbx_seq_one_letter_code
_entity_poly.pdbx_strand_id
1 'polypeptide(L)'
;MQNLFITFLIIFFFTKPSFALGEGTPTGGWKPIPNVTDPTVVDIGKFAIDEHNKEAHKSLKFVKVVKGESQVVAGMNYNLTITAADGPEKNYVALVWDKPWEKFRQLVSFKGPV
;
A
#
# COMPACT_ATOMS: atom_id res chain seq x y z
N MET A 1 -3.94 -17.72 24.56
CA MET A 1 -4.47 -16.34 24.48
C MET A 1 -3.46 -15.40 25.11
N GLN A 2 -2.78 -14.58 24.30
CA GLN A 2 -2.23 -13.31 24.78
C GLN A 2 -2.02 -12.40 23.55
N ASN A 3 -2.96 -11.48 23.34
CA ASN A 3 -2.80 -10.36 22.42
C ASN A 3 -1.79 -9.39 23.04
N LEU A 4 -0.76 -8.99 22.30
CA LEU A 4 0.16 -7.92 22.72
C LEU A 4 0.07 -6.75 21.74
N PHE A 5 -0.74 -5.76 22.11
CA PHE A 5 -0.81 -4.46 21.45
C PHE A 5 0.41 -3.61 21.84
N ILE A 6 1.14 -3.20 20.80
CA ILE A 6 1.72 -1.85 20.57
C ILE A 6 2.53 -1.23 21.72
N THR A 7 3.85 -1.14 21.50
CA THR A 7 4.64 0.08 21.72
C THR A 7 5.91 0.01 20.86
N PHE A 8 5.86 0.49 19.61
CA PHE A 8 7.09 0.89 18.91
C PHE A 8 7.26 2.40 19.08
N LEU A 9 8.01 2.71 20.12
CA LEU A 9 8.56 4.02 20.43
C LEU A 9 9.40 4.50 19.23
N ILE A 10 8.92 5.51 18.49
CA ILE A 10 9.74 6.22 17.50
C ILE A 10 10.70 7.10 18.30
N ILE A 11 11.94 6.66 18.47
CA ILE A 11 13.02 7.52 18.94
C ILE A 11 13.80 8.01 17.72
N PHE A 12 13.56 9.25 17.33
CA PHE A 12 14.44 10.00 16.44
C PHE A 12 15.75 10.31 17.19
N PHE A 13 16.85 9.66 16.82
CA PHE A 13 18.19 10.18 17.10
C PHE A 13 18.84 10.57 15.77
N PHE A 14 19.01 11.88 15.58
CA PHE A 14 19.85 12.46 14.53
C PHE A 14 21.31 12.13 14.83
N THR A 15 21.80 11.00 14.33
CA THR A 15 23.24 10.75 14.20
C THR A 15 23.47 10.22 12.79
N LYS A 16 24.40 10.80 12.03
CA LYS A 16 24.80 10.28 10.72
C LYS A 16 25.75 9.12 10.95
N PRO A 17 25.42 7.86 10.62
CA PRO A 17 26.39 6.79 10.69
C PRO A 17 26.77 6.40 9.26
N SER A 18 28.02 6.70 8.88
CA SER A 18 28.64 6.04 7.75
C SER A 18 28.90 4.59 8.15
N PHE A 19 28.16 3.64 7.59
CA PHE A 19 28.53 2.23 7.61
C PHE A 19 28.47 1.66 6.19
N ALA A 20 29.61 1.12 5.77
CA ALA A 20 29.76 0.31 4.59
C ALA A 20 29.75 -1.17 4.98
N LEU A 21 29.26 -2.00 4.04
CA LEU A 21 29.35 -3.47 3.91
C LEU A 21 28.29 -4.34 4.62
N GLY A 22 27.41 -4.88 3.77
CA GLY A 22 26.39 -5.89 4.07
C GLY A 22 25.00 -5.42 3.64
N GLU A 23 24.75 -5.29 2.33
CA GLU A 23 23.51 -4.72 1.78
C GLU A 23 22.29 -5.65 1.95
N GLY A 24 21.88 -5.87 3.20
CA GLY A 24 20.46 -5.98 3.48
C GLY A 24 19.89 -4.58 3.29
N THR A 25 19.34 -4.27 2.12
CA THR A 25 18.72 -2.97 1.84
C THR A 25 17.77 -2.66 2.98
N PRO A 26 18.01 -1.59 3.78
CA PRO A 26 17.02 -1.12 4.72
C PRO A 26 15.75 -0.87 3.90
N THR A 27 14.63 -1.42 4.34
CA THR A 27 13.31 -1.14 3.80
C THR A 27 13.23 0.35 3.46
N GLY A 28 13.12 0.66 2.17
CA GLY A 28 13.34 2.02 1.67
C GLY A 28 12.28 3.00 2.20
N GLY A 29 12.57 4.30 2.19
CA GLY A 29 11.51 5.30 2.40
C GLY A 29 10.42 5.19 1.32
N TRP A 30 9.25 5.76 1.59
CA TRP A 30 8.21 5.92 0.58
C TRP A 30 8.73 6.69 -0.63
N LYS A 31 8.46 6.19 -1.83
CA LYS A 31 8.82 6.82 -3.10
C LYS A 31 7.57 7.02 -3.95
N PRO A 32 7.39 8.18 -4.58
CA PRO A 32 6.30 8.40 -5.53
C PRO A 32 6.36 7.38 -6.67
N ILE A 33 5.19 6.90 -7.09
CA ILE A 33 5.05 6.06 -8.29
C ILE A 33 4.95 6.99 -9.50
N PRO A 34 5.94 6.99 -10.41
CA PRO A 34 5.96 7.93 -11.53
C PRO A 34 4.91 7.61 -12.60
N ASN A 35 4.62 6.32 -12.81
CA ASN A 35 3.61 5.87 -13.76
C ASN A 35 2.53 5.06 -13.06
N VAL A 36 1.41 5.72 -12.73
CA VAL A 36 0.25 5.05 -12.11
C VAL A 36 -0.62 4.29 -13.09
N THR A 37 -0.37 4.44 -14.41
CA THR A 37 -1.03 3.65 -15.45
C THR A 37 -0.26 2.37 -15.78
N ASP A 38 0.87 2.13 -15.11
CA ASP A 38 1.59 0.87 -15.20
C ASP A 38 0.64 -0.31 -14.89
N PRO A 39 0.61 -1.37 -15.73
CA PRO A 39 -0.32 -2.48 -15.56
C PRO A 39 -0.27 -3.12 -14.17
N THR A 40 0.91 -3.21 -13.54
CA THR A 40 1.05 -3.77 -12.19
C THR A 40 0.41 -2.87 -11.15
N VAL A 41 0.57 -1.54 -11.26
CA VAL A 41 -0.05 -0.58 -10.33
C VAL A 41 -1.57 -0.58 -10.49
N VAL A 42 -2.07 -0.65 -11.73
CA VAL A 42 -3.49 -0.75 -12.02
C VAL A 42 -4.08 -2.06 -11.47
N ASP A 43 -3.38 -3.18 -11.64
CA ASP A 43 -3.77 -4.49 -11.12
C ASP A 43 -3.85 -4.49 -9.58
N ILE A 44 -2.88 -3.87 -8.90
CA ILE A 44 -2.91 -3.67 -7.44
C ILE A 44 -4.11 -2.81 -7.02
N GLY A 45 -4.41 -1.76 -7.78
CA GLY A 45 -5.57 -0.90 -7.53
C GLY A 45 -6.91 -1.65 -7.68
N LYS A 46 -7.03 -2.52 -8.69
CA LYS A 46 -8.21 -3.38 -8.89
C LYS A 46 -8.35 -4.38 -7.75
N PHE A 47 -7.26 -5.07 -7.40
CA PHE A 47 -7.21 -5.99 -6.26
C PHE A 47 -7.71 -5.31 -4.97
N ALA A 48 -7.28 -4.08 -4.70
CA ALA A 48 -7.72 -3.36 -3.50
C ALA A 48 -9.24 -3.11 -3.45
N ILE A 49 -9.85 -2.79 -4.61
CA ILE A 49 -11.30 -2.60 -4.71
C ILE A 49 -12.03 -3.93 -4.54
N ASP A 50 -11.56 -4.99 -5.19
CA ASP A 50 -12.18 -6.31 -5.12
C ASP A 50 -12.15 -6.90 -3.70
N GLU A 51 -11.00 -6.81 -3.02
CA GLU A 51 -10.89 -7.30 -1.64
C GLU A 51 -11.73 -6.45 -0.67
N HIS A 52 -11.74 -5.12 -0.84
CA HIS A 52 -12.62 -4.26 -0.04
C HIS A 52 -14.10 -4.60 -0.24
N ASN A 53 -14.53 -4.80 -1.49
CA ASN A 53 -15.91 -5.15 -1.81
C ASN A 53 -16.32 -6.47 -1.16
N LYS A 54 -15.42 -7.46 -1.18
CA LYS A 54 -15.61 -8.76 -0.54
C LYS A 54 -15.72 -8.65 0.98
N GLU A 55 -14.84 -7.89 1.63
CA GLU A 55 -14.83 -7.73 3.09
C GLU A 55 -15.98 -6.85 3.62
N ALA A 56 -16.31 -5.77 2.91
CA ALA A 56 -17.28 -4.77 3.34
C ALA A 56 -18.69 -4.96 2.75
N HIS A 57 -18.90 -6.03 1.97
CA HIS A 57 -20.13 -6.29 1.22
C HIS A 57 -20.58 -5.08 0.39
N LYS A 58 -19.64 -4.52 -0.40
CA LYS A 58 -19.83 -3.36 -1.28
C LYS A 58 -19.69 -3.73 -2.75
N SER A 59 -20.04 -2.80 -3.62
CA SER A 59 -20.00 -2.96 -5.09
C SER A 59 -19.32 -1.76 -5.78
N LEU A 60 -18.22 -1.27 -5.20
CA LEU A 60 -17.42 -0.21 -5.82
C LEU A 60 -16.81 -0.72 -7.14
N LYS A 61 -16.91 0.08 -8.20
CA LYS A 61 -16.27 -0.18 -9.49
C LYS A 61 -14.98 0.61 -9.58
N PHE A 62 -13.86 -0.08 -9.83
CA PHE A 62 -12.58 0.58 -10.10
C PHE A 62 -12.68 1.48 -11.33
N VAL A 63 -12.20 2.73 -11.21
CA VAL A 63 -12.09 3.67 -12.34
C VAL A 63 -10.63 3.85 -12.74
N LYS A 64 -9.79 4.34 -11.83
CA LYS A 64 -8.35 4.58 -12.08
C LYS A 64 -7.55 4.73 -10.80
N VAL A 65 -6.23 4.56 -10.91
CA VAL A 65 -5.29 5.04 -9.89
C VAL A 65 -4.95 6.50 -10.21
N VAL A 66 -5.11 7.37 -9.22
CA VAL A 66 -4.87 8.83 -9.36
C VAL A 66 -3.41 9.16 -9.07
N LYS A 67 -2.89 8.63 -7.97
CA LYS A 67 -1.52 8.81 -7.48
C LYS A 67 -1.19 7.67 -6.54
N GLY A 68 0.09 7.48 -6.25
CA GLY A 68 0.49 6.57 -5.20
C GLY A 68 1.97 6.65 -4.89
N GLU A 69 2.32 5.98 -3.80
CA GLU A 69 3.69 5.81 -3.35
C GLU A 69 3.94 4.32 -3.12
N SER A 70 5.19 3.89 -3.31
CA SER A 70 5.63 2.54 -3.00
C SER A 70 6.78 2.54 -2.01
N GLN A 71 6.90 1.46 -1.27
CA GLN A 71 7.95 1.27 -0.27
C GLN A 71 8.40 -0.19 -0.28
N VAL A 72 9.71 -0.41 -0.33
CA VAL A 72 10.30 -1.75 -0.17
C VAL A 72 10.25 -2.13 1.30
N VAL A 73 9.72 -3.32 1.59
CA VAL A 73 9.69 -3.97 2.91
C VAL A 73 10.16 -5.43 2.77
N ALA A 74 9.68 -6.36 3.59
CA ALA A 74 9.67 -7.78 3.24
C ALA A 74 8.63 -8.04 2.12
N GLY A 75 8.82 -7.44 0.94
CA GLY A 75 7.78 -7.24 -0.08
C GLY A 75 7.79 -5.81 -0.61
N MET A 76 6.67 -5.41 -1.20
CA MET A 76 6.41 -4.02 -1.56
C MET A 76 5.08 -3.56 -0.99
N ASN A 77 5.08 -2.44 -0.29
CA ASN A 77 3.87 -1.72 0.03
C ASN A 77 3.52 -0.76 -1.10
N TYR A 78 2.23 -0.64 -1.40
CA TYR A 78 1.65 0.32 -2.32
C TYR A 78 0.58 1.12 -1.60
N ASN A 79 0.78 2.43 -1.46
CA ASN A 79 -0.21 3.36 -0.92
C ASN A 79 -0.82 4.14 -2.08
N LEU A 80 -1.98 3.70 -2.55
CA LEU A 80 -2.62 4.19 -3.76
C LEU A 80 -3.84 5.05 -3.42
N THR A 81 -3.98 6.19 -4.09
CA THR A 81 -5.27 6.89 -4.20
C THR A 81 -5.99 6.39 -5.44
N ILE A 82 -7.15 5.78 -5.26
CA ILE A 82 -7.94 5.11 -6.31
C ILE A 82 -9.28 5.82 -6.42
N THR A 83 -9.68 6.15 -7.65
CA THR A 83 -11.05 6.57 -7.93
C THR A 83 -11.90 5.33 -8.16
N ALA A 84 -13.05 5.26 -7.48
CA ALA A 84 -14.03 4.20 -7.64
C ALA A 84 -15.47 4.74 -7.57
N ALA A 85 -16.41 3.97 -8.10
CA ALA A 85 -17.81 4.40 -8.24
C ALA A 85 -18.82 3.31 -7.85
N ASP A 86 -19.79 3.70 -7.04
CA ASP A 86 -21.06 2.99 -6.80
C ASP A 86 -22.19 4.04 -6.85
N GLY A 87 -22.22 4.77 -7.98
CA GLY A 87 -22.85 6.08 -8.11
C GLY A 87 -21.80 7.14 -8.49
N PRO A 88 -21.76 8.31 -7.83
CA PRO A 88 -20.73 9.32 -8.09
C PRO A 88 -19.32 8.78 -7.86
N GLU A 89 -18.37 9.22 -8.70
CA GLU A 89 -16.95 8.90 -8.52
C GLU A 89 -16.42 9.52 -7.22
N LYS A 90 -15.72 8.70 -6.43
CA LYS A 90 -15.10 9.10 -5.17
C LYS A 90 -13.68 8.55 -5.10
N ASN A 91 -12.81 9.22 -4.37
CA ASN A 91 -11.45 8.77 -4.15
C ASN A 91 -11.33 8.00 -2.84
N TYR A 92 -10.46 6.99 -2.83
CA TYR A 92 -10.18 6.15 -1.69
C TYR A 92 -8.67 5.96 -1.59
N VAL A 93 -8.16 5.79 -0.38
CA VAL A 93 -6.75 5.47 -0.11
C VAL A 93 -6.67 3.99 0.27
N ALA A 94 -5.93 3.22 -0.51
CA ALA A 94 -5.69 1.80 -0.29
C ALA A 94 -4.21 1.54 -0.03
N LEU A 95 -3.92 0.81 1.05
CA LEU A 95 -2.60 0.26 1.33
C LEU A 95 -2.61 -1.23 1.03
N VAL A 96 -1.78 -1.67 0.08
CA VAL A 96 -1.65 -3.07 -0.31
C VAL A 96 -0.22 -3.53 -0.07
N TRP A 97 -0.05 -4.71 0.53
CA TRP A 97 1.23 -5.38 0.67
C TRP A 97 1.33 -6.52 -0.34
N ASP A 98 2.34 -6.47 -1.20
CA ASP A 98 2.52 -7.39 -2.32
C ASP A 98 3.88 -8.11 -2.23
N LYS A 99 3.86 -9.42 -2.46
CA LYS A 99 5.04 -10.29 -2.59
C LYS A 99 4.84 -11.19 -3.81
N PRO A 100 5.17 -10.73 -5.02
CA PRO A 100 4.91 -11.47 -6.25
C PRO A 100 5.56 -12.87 -6.26
N TRP A 101 6.76 -13.01 -5.69
CA TRP A 101 7.50 -14.28 -5.63
C TRP A 101 6.84 -15.33 -4.72
N GLU A 102 5.97 -14.91 -3.80
CA GLU A 102 5.17 -15.79 -2.94
C GLU A 102 3.73 -15.94 -3.43
N LYS A 103 3.36 -15.30 -4.54
CA LYS A 103 1.96 -15.17 -5.00
C LYS A 103 1.04 -14.65 -3.89
N PHE A 104 1.57 -13.74 -3.08
CA PHE A 104 0.89 -13.19 -1.93
C PHE A 104 0.57 -11.72 -2.19
N ARG A 105 -0.69 -11.35 -1.91
CA ARG A 105 -1.13 -9.95 -1.89
C ARG A 105 -2.20 -9.79 -0.82
N GLN A 106 -2.12 -8.70 -0.05
CA GLN A 106 -3.06 -8.42 1.03
C GLN A 106 -3.46 -6.94 1.03
N LEU A 107 -4.75 -6.69 1.16
CA LEU A 107 -5.28 -5.36 1.49
C LEU A 107 -5.00 -5.09 2.97
N VAL A 108 -4.12 -4.13 3.26
CA VAL A 108 -3.74 -3.77 4.64
C VAL A 108 -4.69 -2.73 5.21
N SER A 109 -5.11 -1.77 4.39
CA SER A 109 -6.15 -0.80 4.78
C SER A 109 -6.84 -0.20 3.57
N PHE A 110 -8.10 0.19 3.76
CA PHE A 110 -8.90 0.91 2.78
C PHE A 110 -9.66 2.04 3.48
N LYS A 111 -9.46 3.29 3.05
CA LYS A 111 -10.03 4.48 3.70
C LYS A 111 -10.69 5.38 2.68
N GLY A 112 -11.79 6.00 3.05
CA GLY A 112 -12.45 7.02 2.26
C GLY A 112 -13.98 6.98 2.37
N PRO A 113 -14.67 7.80 1.56
CA PRO A 113 -14.10 8.65 0.51
C PRO A 113 -13.20 9.78 1.04
N VAL A 114 -12.21 10.23 0.25
CA VAL A 114 -11.25 11.33 0.53
C VAL A 114 -11.30 12.45 -0.50
#